data_AF-A0A1F7AVU5-F1
#
_entry.id   AF-A0A1F7AVU5-F1
#
_cell.length_a   1.000
_cell.length_b   1.000
_cell.length_c   1.000
_cell.angle_alpha   90.00
_cell.angle_beta   90.00
_cell.angle_gamma   90.00
#
_symmetry.space_group_name_H-M   'P 1'
#
loop_
_entity.id
_entity.type
_entity.pdbx_description
1 polymer ?
#
loop_
_entity_poly.entity_id
_entity_poly.type
_entity_poly.pdbx_seq_one_letter_code
_entity_poly.pdbx_strand_id
1 'polypeptide(L)'
;MTDPKQKFSFKQIAGKIESKEEAVKIIKDCSNAFFILAGIEIVAGIVIMGTAAIIDGIIFGILAFVLRKFYSRVAAIILLLMSLGSVIVTVMNNASGGNGGSNIILAIVIVYASARGIQATFKYNEKTDTKVKI
;
A
#
# COMPACT_ATOMS: atom_id res chain seq x y z
N MET A 1 30.97 -1.02 -12.85
CA MET A 1 29.98 -2.12 -12.70
C MET A 1 28.61 -1.52 -12.90
N THR A 2 28.04 -1.69 -14.09
CA THR A 2 26.72 -1.15 -14.45
C THR A 2 25.64 -2.06 -13.90
N ASP A 3 24.83 -1.50 -13.00
CA ASP A 3 23.67 -2.12 -12.38
C ASP A 3 22.66 -2.54 -13.48
N PRO A 4 22.33 -3.83 -13.64
CA PRO A 4 21.42 -4.27 -14.68
C PRO A 4 20.03 -3.72 -14.38
N LYS A 5 19.54 -2.86 -15.28
CA LYS A 5 18.18 -2.32 -15.30
C LYS A 5 17.18 -3.45 -14.97
N GLN A 6 16.64 -3.43 -13.74
CA GLN A 6 15.64 -4.40 -13.31
C GLN A 6 14.43 -4.32 -14.25
N LYS A 7 14.30 -5.30 -15.15
CA LYS A 7 13.11 -5.46 -15.99
C LYS A 7 11.94 -5.75 -15.06
N PHE A 8 11.00 -4.82 -14.96
CA PHE A 8 9.75 -4.98 -14.24
C PHE A 8 8.97 -6.16 -14.86
N SER A 9 8.89 -7.29 -14.15
CA SER A 9 8.15 -8.48 -14.60
C SER A 9 6.90 -8.65 -13.78
N PHE A 10 5.72 -8.73 -14.42
CA PHE A 10 4.44 -8.99 -13.75
C PHE A 10 4.47 -10.26 -12.88
N LYS A 11 5.33 -11.23 -13.20
CA LYS A 11 5.58 -12.43 -12.39
C LYS A 11 6.21 -12.13 -11.03
N GLN A 12 7.03 -11.10 -10.91
CA GLN A 12 7.61 -10.66 -9.62
C GLN A 12 6.57 -9.91 -8.77
N ILE A 13 5.59 -9.28 -9.41
CA ILE A 13 4.53 -8.56 -8.71
C ILE A 13 3.56 -9.57 -8.05
N ALA A 14 3.20 -10.67 -8.72
CA ALA A 14 2.32 -11.71 -8.17
C ALA A 14 3.05 -12.95 -7.58
N GLY A 15 4.37 -13.01 -7.71
CA GLY A 15 5.18 -14.15 -7.28
C GLY A 15 5.39 -14.25 -5.78
N LYS A 16 5.85 -15.40 -5.30
CA LYS A 16 6.32 -15.55 -3.92
C LYS A 16 7.45 -14.56 -3.66
N ILE A 17 7.45 -13.99 -2.45
CA ILE A 17 8.54 -13.13 -1.97
C ILE A 17 9.61 -14.07 -1.42
N GLU A 18 10.74 -14.16 -2.12
CA GLU A 18 11.74 -15.19 -1.85
C GLU A 18 12.80 -14.72 -0.84
N SER A 19 13.10 -13.42 -0.82
CA SER A 19 14.15 -12.84 0.03
C SER A 19 13.69 -11.67 0.89
N LYS A 20 14.47 -11.36 1.94
CA LYS A 20 14.22 -10.18 2.80
C LYS A 20 14.47 -8.88 2.04
N GLU A 21 15.43 -8.86 1.12
CA GLU A 21 15.73 -7.71 0.27
C GLU A 21 14.56 -7.40 -0.67
N GLU A 22 13.95 -8.44 -1.26
CA GLU A 22 12.75 -8.31 -2.07
C GLU A 22 11.56 -7.82 -1.23
N ALA A 23 11.39 -8.35 -0.01
CA ALA A 23 10.36 -7.87 0.91
C ALA A 23 10.53 -6.37 1.24
N VAL A 24 11.74 -5.91 1.53
CA VAL A 24 12.02 -4.48 1.79
C VAL A 24 11.69 -3.62 0.58
N LYS A 25 12.03 -4.08 -0.64
CA LYS A 25 11.70 -3.37 -1.87
C LYS A 25 10.19 -3.24 -2.05
N ILE A 26 9.46 -4.34 -1.89
CA ILE A 26 7.99 -4.34 -1.97
C ILE A 26 7.40 -3.39 -0.92
N ILE A 27 7.88 -3.42 0.33
CA ILE A 27 7.37 -2.51 1.37
C ILE A 27 7.60 -1.04 1.00
N LYS A 28 8.75 -0.70 0.40
CA LYS A 28 9.03 0.66 -0.09
C LYS A 28 8.07 1.04 -1.22
N ASP A 29 7.86 0.16 -2.19
CA ASP A 29 6.95 0.41 -3.32
C ASP A 29 5.50 0.57 -2.85
N CYS A 30 5.03 -0.29 -1.92
CA CYS A 30 3.74 -0.16 -1.26
C CYS A 30 3.60 1.17 -0.52
N SER A 31 4.62 1.55 0.26
CA SER A 31 4.60 2.81 1.02
C SER A 31 4.56 4.02 0.09
N ASN A 32 5.29 3.99 -1.04
CA ASN A 32 5.24 5.05 -2.05
C ASN A 32 3.84 5.17 -2.67
N ALA A 33 3.17 4.05 -2.96
CA ALA A 33 1.79 4.08 -3.46
C ALA A 33 0.84 4.76 -2.45
N PHE A 34 0.97 4.45 -1.16
CA PHE A 34 0.18 5.11 -0.11
C PHE A 34 0.54 6.58 0.11
N PHE A 35 1.80 6.98 -0.06
CA PHE A 35 2.16 8.40 -0.03
C PHE A 35 1.54 9.18 -1.19
N ILE A 36 1.51 8.58 -2.38
CA ILE A 36 0.83 9.18 -3.54
C ILE A 36 -0.66 9.30 -3.25
N LEU A 37 -1.30 8.25 -2.74
CA LEU A 37 -2.72 8.29 -2.35
C LEU A 37 -2.98 9.39 -1.30
N ALA A 38 -2.17 9.46 -0.25
CA ALA A 38 -2.26 10.49 0.78
C ALA A 38 -2.19 11.91 0.18
N GLY A 39 -1.26 12.15 -0.75
CA GLY A 39 -1.16 13.41 -1.47
C GLY A 39 -2.41 13.72 -2.30
N ILE A 40 -2.95 12.72 -3.01
CA ILE A 40 -4.19 12.85 -3.78
C ILE A 40 -5.37 13.22 -2.87
N GLU A 41 -5.53 12.54 -1.74
CA GLU A 41 -6.63 12.78 -0.79
C GLU A 41 -6.54 14.16 -0.14
N ILE A 42 -5.34 14.61 0.24
CA ILE A 42 -5.15 15.95 0.79
C ILE A 42 -5.50 17.02 -0.26
N VAL A 43 -5.00 16.88 -1.49
CA VAL A 43 -5.32 17.82 -2.57
C VAL A 43 -6.81 17.80 -2.88
N ALA A 44 -7.42 16.61 -2.96
CA ALA A 44 -8.87 16.47 -3.18
C ALA A 44 -9.67 17.11 -2.04
N GLY A 45 -9.23 16.98 -0.79
CA GLY A 45 -9.86 17.60 0.37
C GLY A 45 -9.78 19.13 0.35
N ILE A 46 -8.66 19.70 -0.09
CA ILE A 46 -8.50 21.15 -0.25
C ILE A 46 -9.40 21.70 -1.37
N VAL A 47 -9.54 20.97 -2.47
CA VAL A 47 -10.18 21.49 -3.70
C VAL A 47 -11.68 21.17 -3.78
N ILE A 48 -12.11 19.98 -3.34
CA ILE A 48 -13.46 19.45 -3.65
C ILE A 48 -14.15 18.76 -2.47
N MET A 49 -13.43 17.96 -1.66
CA MET A 49 -14.03 17.00 -0.72
C MET A 49 -14.07 17.47 0.74
N GLY A 50 -13.40 18.58 1.07
CA GLY A 50 -13.38 19.16 2.41
C GLY A 50 -12.44 18.46 3.40
N THR A 51 -12.57 18.81 4.67
CA THR A 51 -11.63 18.46 5.74
C THR A 51 -11.52 16.95 6.02
N ALA A 52 -12.59 16.18 5.78
CA ALA A 52 -12.58 14.74 5.98
C ALA A 52 -11.52 14.03 5.11
N ALA A 53 -11.45 14.37 3.82
CA ALA A 53 -10.45 13.80 2.91
C ALA A 53 -9.02 14.23 3.26
N ILE A 54 -8.83 15.42 3.85
CA ILE A 54 -7.53 15.86 4.36
C ILE A 54 -7.09 14.98 5.53
N ILE A 55 -8.00 14.68 6.46
CA ILE A 55 -7.73 13.82 7.62
C ILE A 55 -7.38 12.41 7.15
N ASP A 56 -8.14 11.83 6.22
CA ASP A 56 -7.86 10.52 5.65
C ASP A 56 -6.47 10.48 5.02
N GLY A 57 -6.13 11.47 4.19
CA GLY A 57 -4.82 11.54 3.55
C GLY A 57 -3.67 11.67 4.57
N ILE A 58 -3.85 12.42 5.65
CA ILE A 58 -2.87 12.48 6.75
C ILE A 58 -2.71 11.10 7.41
N ILE A 59 -3.80 10.40 7.71
CA ILE A 59 -3.77 9.08 8.33
C ILE A 59 -3.05 8.07 7.41
N PHE A 60 -3.39 8.03 6.12
CA PHE A 60 -2.69 7.19 5.14
C PHE A 60 -1.20 7.53 5.06
N GLY A 61 -0.84 8.81 5.08
CA GLY A 61 0.55 9.26 5.08
C GLY A 61 1.34 8.78 6.31
N ILE A 62 0.74 8.90 7.51
CA ILE A 62 1.36 8.42 8.76
C ILE A 62 1.53 6.90 8.72
N LEU A 63 0.50 6.15 8.32
CA LEU A 63 0.59 4.70 8.24
C LEU A 63 1.59 4.23 7.18
N ALA A 64 1.67 4.90 6.03
CA ALA A 64 2.69 4.65 5.01
C ALA A 64 4.11 4.90 5.54
N PHE A 65 4.29 5.96 6.32
CA PHE A 65 5.56 6.24 7.00
C PHE A 65 5.92 5.15 8.00
N VAL A 66 4.96 4.74 8.85
CA VAL A 66 5.17 3.67 9.83
C VAL A 66 5.51 2.34 9.13
N LEU A 67 4.80 2.02 8.05
CA LEU A 67 5.08 0.84 7.23
C LEU A 67 6.50 0.89 6.66
N ARG A 68 6.92 2.02 6.09
CA ARG A 68 8.25 2.19 5.49
C ARG A 68 9.38 2.16 6.50
N LYS A 69 9.19 2.78 7.67
CA LYS A 69 10.24 2.97 8.67
C LYS A 69 10.41 1.74 9.56
N PHE A 70 9.31 1.09 9.94
CA PHE A 70 9.31 0.02 10.93
C PHE A 70 8.96 -1.35 10.35
N TYR A 71 8.63 -1.45 9.06
CA TYR A 71 8.22 -2.71 8.42
C TYR A 71 7.07 -3.40 9.19
N SER A 72 6.15 -2.58 9.74
CA SER A 72 5.12 -3.01 10.67
C SER A 72 3.99 -3.77 9.97
N ARG A 73 3.78 -5.02 10.40
CA ARG A 73 2.64 -5.86 9.95
C ARG A 73 1.29 -5.22 10.29
N VAL A 74 1.19 -4.61 11.47
CA VAL A 74 -0.04 -3.95 11.93
C VAL A 74 -0.37 -2.76 11.03
N ALA A 75 0.63 -1.94 10.66
CA ALA A 75 0.41 -0.83 9.75
C ALA A 75 -0.06 -1.31 8.36
N ALA A 76 0.53 -2.40 7.83
CA ALA A 76 0.09 -2.97 6.55
C ALA A 76 -1.37 -3.48 6.59
N ILE A 77 -1.79 -4.10 7.70
CA ILE A 77 -3.16 -4.57 7.89
C ILE A 77 -4.14 -3.40 7.98
N ILE A 78 -3.82 -2.36 8.76
CA ILE A 78 -4.68 -1.17 8.88
C ILE A 78 -4.81 -0.48 7.52
N LEU A 79 -3.72 -0.32 6.77
CA LEU A 79 -3.73 0.22 5.41
C LEU A 79 -4.64 -0.60 4.49
N LEU A 80 -4.63 -1.93 4.56
CA LEU A 80 -5.55 -2.79 3.79
C LEU A 80 -7.01 -2.51 4.16
N LEU A 81 -7.33 -2.48 5.46
CA LEU A 81 -8.71 -2.26 5.93
C LEU A 81 -9.24 -0.90 5.49
N MET A 82 -8.42 0.16 5.62
CA MET A 82 -8.78 1.49 5.14
C MET A 82 -8.95 1.53 3.62
N SER A 83 -8.08 0.85 2.88
CA SER A 83 -8.17 0.74 1.42
C SER A 83 -9.48 0.07 0.99
N LEU A 84 -9.87 -1.01 1.66
CA LEU A 84 -11.15 -1.68 1.41
C LEU A 84 -12.34 -0.78 1.71
N GLY A 85 -12.30 -0.02 2.81
CA GLY A 85 -13.31 0.98 3.13
C GLY A 85 -13.45 2.05 2.03
N SER A 86 -12.33 2.57 1.55
CA SER A 86 -12.29 3.55 0.45
C SER A 86 -12.87 2.99 -0.86
N VAL A 87 -12.61 1.71 -1.17
CA VAL A 87 -13.23 1.03 -2.32
C VAL A 87 -14.75 0.96 -2.17
N ILE A 88 -15.26 0.59 -0.99
CA ILE A 88 -16.70 0.49 -0.73
C ILE A 88 -17.37 1.85 -0.93
N VAL A 89 -16.80 2.91 -0.33
CA VAL A 89 -17.31 4.29 -0.50
C VAL A 89 -17.28 4.73 -1.96
N THR A 90 -16.21 4.39 -2.69
CA THR A 90 -16.07 4.71 -4.12
C THR A 90 -17.15 4.02 -4.94
N VAL A 91 -17.41 2.73 -4.70
CA VAL A 91 -18.45 1.96 -5.39
C VAL A 91 -19.84 2.50 -5.08
N MET A 92 -20.13 2.84 -3.82
CA MET A 92 -21.40 3.43 -3.41
C MET A 92 -21.64 4.78 -4.08
N ASN A 93 -20.64 5.65 -4.11
CA ASN A 93 -20.73 6.96 -4.76
C ASN A 93 -20.91 6.86 -6.28
N ASN A 94 -20.32 5.85 -6.91
CA ASN A 94 -20.49 5.58 -8.33
C ASN A 94 -21.93 5.10 -8.64
N ALA A 95 -22.45 4.19 -7.82
CA ALA A 95 -23.81 3.66 -7.96
C ALA A 95 -24.90 4.74 -7.72
N SER A 96 -24.62 5.76 -6.91
CA SER A 96 -25.55 6.86 -6.64
C SER A 96 -25.46 8.03 -7.64
N GLY A 97 -24.63 7.92 -8.70
CA GLY A 97 -24.44 8.98 -9.69
C GLY A 97 -23.64 10.19 -9.19
N GLY A 98 -22.86 10.03 -8.12
CA GLY A 98 -22.03 11.09 -7.56
C GLY A 98 -20.78 11.38 -8.39
N ASN A 99 -20.44 12.66 -8.59
CA ASN A 99 -19.31 13.14 -9.40
C ASN A 99 -17.89 12.75 -8.90
N GLY A 100 -17.76 11.96 -7.82
CA GLY A 100 -16.48 11.68 -7.15
C GLY A 100 -15.91 10.27 -7.33
N GLY A 101 -16.62 9.35 -8.00
CA GLY A 101 -16.38 7.91 -7.90
C GLY A 101 -15.66 7.21 -9.07
N SER A 102 -15.00 7.92 -9.98
CA SER A 102 -14.53 7.29 -11.24
C SER A 102 -13.21 6.49 -11.14
N ASN A 103 -12.50 6.51 -10.01
CA ASN A 103 -11.15 5.93 -9.93
C ASN A 103 -11.12 4.51 -9.34
N ILE A 104 -11.97 3.62 -9.87
CA ILE A 104 -11.97 2.20 -9.48
C ILE A 104 -10.63 1.51 -9.74
N ILE A 105 -9.88 1.98 -10.74
CA ILE A 105 -8.53 1.51 -11.06
C ILE A 105 -7.57 1.81 -9.89
N LEU A 106 -7.60 3.04 -9.35
CA LEU A 106 -6.76 3.42 -8.21
C LEU A 106 -7.11 2.58 -6.97
N ALA A 107 -8.40 2.37 -6.72
CA ALA A 107 -8.88 1.55 -5.62
C ALA A 107 -8.34 0.11 -5.70
N ILE A 108 -8.39 -0.51 -6.88
CA ILE A 108 -7.83 -1.86 -7.11
C ILE A 108 -6.31 -1.89 -6.89
N VAL A 109 -5.59 -0.90 -7.42
CA VAL A 109 -4.12 -0.80 -7.27
C VAL A 109 -3.73 -0.69 -5.79
N ILE A 110 -4.46 0.10 -5.01
CA ILE A 110 -4.18 0.32 -3.59
C ILE A 110 -4.50 -0.91 -2.74
N VAL A 111 -5.61 -1.61 -3.02
CA VAL A 111 -5.93 -2.90 -2.37
C VAL A 111 -4.85 -3.94 -2.69
N TYR A 112 -4.41 -3.99 -3.93
CA TYR A 112 -3.33 -4.88 -4.33
C TYR A 112 -2.00 -4.54 -3.64
N ALA A 113 -1.64 -3.25 -3.58
CA ALA A 113 -0.44 -2.78 -2.91
C ALA A 113 -0.46 -3.13 -1.41
N SER A 114 -1.59 -2.95 -0.72
CA SER A 114 -1.71 -3.32 0.70
C SER A 114 -1.61 -4.83 0.92
N ALA A 115 -2.26 -5.66 0.09
CA ALA A 115 -2.15 -7.11 0.19
C ALA A 115 -0.69 -7.59 0.03
N ARG A 116 0.05 -7.02 -0.92
CA ARG A 116 1.49 -7.30 -1.10
C ARG A 116 2.35 -6.78 0.05
N GLY A 117 2.03 -5.61 0.58
CA GLY A 117 2.69 -5.05 1.75
C GLY A 117 2.57 -5.94 2.99
N ILE A 118 1.39 -6.57 3.18
CA ILE A 118 1.20 -7.58 4.24
C ILE A 118 2.13 -8.77 3.99
N GLN A 119 2.09 -9.39 2.82
CA GLN A 119 2.96 -10.54 2.51
C GLN A 119 4.45 -10.22 2.75
N ALA A 120 4.88 -9.03 2.34
CA ALA A 120 6.25 -8.58 2.48
C ALA A 120 6.63 -8.33 3.96
N THR A 121 5.76 -7.70 4.74
CA THR A 121 6.03 -7.49 6.19
C THR A 121 6.06 -8.81 6.96
N PHE A 122 5.23 -9.79 6.59
CA PHE A 122 5.32 -11.14 7.17
C PHE A 122 6.64 -11.82 6.80
N LYS A 123 7.05 -11.76 5.53
CA LYS A 123 8.33 -12.35 5.07
C LYS A 123 9.54 -11.69 5.72
N TYR A 124 9.53 -10.37 5.87
CA TYR A 124 10.60 -9.62 6.52
C TYR A 124 10.79 -10.04 7.99
N ASN A 125 9.66 -10.22 8.70
CA ASN A 125 9.62 -10.62 10.11
C ASN A 125 9.72 -12.14 10.34
N GLU A 126 9.80 -12.93 9.27
CA GLU A 126 10.07 -14.36 9.36
C GLU A 126 11.45 -14.54 10.03
N LYS A 127 11.44 -15.21 11.19
CA LYS A 127 12.68 -15.62 11.85
C LYS A 127 13.32 -16.66 10.92
N THR A 128 14.51 -16.36 10.41
CA THR A 128 15.35 -17.39 9.82
C THR A 128 15.63 -18.37 10.94
N ASP A 129 14.96 -19.53 10.92
CA ASP A 129 15.28 -20.62 11.83
C ASP A 129 16.78 -20.87 11.69
N THR A 130 17.50 -20.47 12.74
CA THR A 130 18.88 -20.85 12.91
C THR A 130 18.80 -22.36 13.00
N LYS A 131 19.25 -23.07 11.96
CA LYS A 131 19.47 -24.51 12.05
C LYS A 131 20.41 -24.73 13.22
N VAL A 132 19.85 -25.01 14.40
CA VAL A 132 20.58 -25.55 15.52
C VAL A 132 21.03 -26.92 15.03
N LYS A 133 22.29 -27.00 14.58
CA LYS A 133 22.98 -28.27 14.48
C LYS A 133 23.06 -28.81 15.90
N ILE A 134 22.18 -29.76 16.22
CA ILE A 134 22.34 -30.68 17.34
C ILE A 134 23.19 -31.83 16.82
#